data_AF-A0A914SG48-F1
#
_entry.id   AF-A0A914SG48-F1
#
_cell.length_a   1.000
_cell.length_b   1.000
_cell.length_c   1.000
_cell.angle_alpha   90.00
_cell.angle_beta   90.00
_cell.angle_gamma   90.00
#
_symmetry.space_group_name_H-M   'P 1'
#
loop_
_entity.id
_entity.type
_entity.pdbx_description
1 polymer ?
#
loop_
_entity_poly.entity_id
_entity_poly.type
_entity_poly.pdbx_seq_one_letter_code
_entity_poly.pdbx_strand_id
1 'polypeptide(L)' 'MVTRRKSFVYGQLDVDSIICRLTQQEHWKHTLDVTEHEIKMVCTLARQIFLQQPMLLELNAPLKIAGLFLALK' A
#
# COMPACT_ATOMS: atom_id res chain seq x y z
N MET A 1 23.22 8.89 0.67
CA MET A 1 23.00 7.74 -0.23
C MET A 1 21.66 7.11 0.12
N VAL A 2 20.61 7.38 -0.66
CA VAL A 2 19.38 6.57 -0.57
C VAL A 2 19.71 5.25 -1.22
N THR A 3 19.93 4.22 -0.39
CA THR A 3 20.13 2.86 -0.85
C THR A 3 18.89 2.47 -1.65
N ARG A 4 19.05 2.20 -2.96
CA ARG A 4 17.99 1.68 -3.83
C ARG A 4 17.51 0.38 -3.20
N ARG A 5 16.37 0.41 -2.50
CA ARG A 5 15.82 -0.80 -1.89
C ARG A 5 15.51 -1.76 -3.03
N LYS A 6 16.06 -2.98 -2.92
CA LYS A 6 15.85 -4.06 -3.88
C LYS A 6 14.34 -4.23 -4.01
N SER A 7 13.79 -4.09 -5.21
CA SER A 7 12.35 -4.14 -5.43
C SER A 7 11.83 -5.47 -4.91
N PHE A 8 10.83 -5.43 -4.02
CA PHE A 8 10.27 -6.65 -3.45
C PHE A 8 9.20 -7.17 -4.40
N VAL A 9 9.53 -8.24 -5.14
CA VAL A 9 8.60 -8.89 -6.05
C VAL A 9 7.83 -9.97 -5.27
N TYR A 10 6.57 -9.70 -4.92
CA TYR A 10 5.63 -10.73 -4.45
C TYR A 10 5.07 -11.44 -5.69
N GLY A 11 5.73 -12.52 -6.13
CA GLY A 11 5.32 -13.27 -7.32
C GLY A 11 5.61 -12.53 -8.63
N GLN A 12 4.58 -12.09 -9.36
CA GLN A 12 4.68 -11.26 -10.59
C GLN A 12 4.34 -9.77 -10.36
N LEU A 13 4.02 -9.38 -9.12
CA LEU A 13 3.62 -8.00 -8.79
C LEU A 13 4.82 -7.17 -8.32
N ASP A 14 5.08 -6.05 -8.99
CA ASP A 14 6.03 -5.03 -8.53
C ASP A 14 5.32 -3.98 -7.66
N VAL A 15 5.30 -4.22 -6.35
CA VAL A 15 4.63 -3.37 -5.35
C VAL A 15 5.28 -1.99 -5.26
N ASP A 16 6.60 -1.91 -5.41
CA ASP A 16 7.33 -0.63 -5.35
C ASP A 16 6.91 0.27 -6.52
N SER A 17 6.74 -0.29 -7.72
CA SER A 17 6.25 0.47 -8.89
C SER A 17 4.85 1.05 -8.67
N ILE A 18 3.96 0.31 -7.99
CA ILE A 18 2.58 0.71 -7.70
C ILE A 18 2.58 1.84 -6.66
N ILE A 19 3.33 1.69 -5.57
CA ILE A 19 3.46 2.73 -4.54
C ILE A 19 4.02 4.01 -5.15
N CYS A 20 5.02 3.89 -6.03
CA CYS A 20 5.64 5.00 -6.73
C CYS A 20 4.62 5.77 -7.59
N ARG A 21 3.78 5.05 -8.36
CA ARG A 21 2.70 5.67 -9.15
C ARG A 21 1.62 6.33 -8.29
N LEU A 22 1.25 5.73 -7.15
CA LEU A 22 0.24 6.27 -6.24
C LEU A 22 0.73 7.51 -5.46
N THR A 23 2.01 7.56 -5.10
CA THR A 23 2.59 8.64 -4.29
C THR A 23 3.05 9.84 -5.12
N GLN A 24 3.35 9.66 -6.40
CA GLN A 24 3.76 10.74 -7.31
C GLN A 24 2.59 11.53 -7.93
N GLN A 25 1.34 11.15 -7.67
CA GLN A 25 0.20 11.86 -8.24
C GLN A 25 0.08 13.26 -7.64
N GLU A 26 0.12 14.27 -8.51
CA GLU A 26 -0.33 15.61 -8.15
C GLU A 26 -1.85 15.59 -7.95
N HIS A 27 -2.31 16.37 -6.97
CA HIS A 27 -3.67 16.49 -6.45
C HIS A 27 -4.78 16.74 -7.51
N TRP A 28 -4.41 17.02 -8.77
CA TRP A 28 -5.32 17.37 -9.86
C TRP A 28 -5.60 16.22 -10.84
N LYS A 29 -4.83 15.13 -10.82
CA LYS A 29 -5.09 13.97 -11.68
C LYS A 29 -6.01 12.98 -10.95
N HIS A 30 -7.28 12.96 -11.35
CA HIS A 30 -8.30 12.10 -10.76
C HIS A 30 -8.22 10.64 -11.21
N THR A 31 -7.41 10.32 -12.22
CA THR A 31 -7.33 8.97 -12.79
C THR A 31 -5.99 8.33 -12.45
N LEU A 32 -6.05 7.24 -11.69
CA LEU A 32 -4.89 6.43 -11.35
C LEU A 32 -4.58 5.46 -12.49
N ASP A 33 -3.31 5.41 -12.90
CA ASP A 33 -2.82 4.42 -13.87
C ASP A 33 -2.49 3.11 -13.14
N VAL A 34 -3.53 2.40 -12.71
CA VAL A 34 -3.46 1.10 -12.06
C VAL A 34 -4.47 0.17 -12.72
N THR A 35 -4.01 -1.00 -13.14
CA THR A 35 -4.86 -1.99 -13.82
C THR A 35 -5.72 -2.78 -12.83
N GLU A 36 -6.86 -3.31 -13.28
CA GLU A 36 -7.73 -4.15 -12.46
C GLU A 36 -7.00 -5.37 -11.89
N HIS A 37 -6.08 -5.95 -12.67
CA HIS A 37 -5.28 -7.09 -12.25
C HIS A 37 -4.39 -6.74 -11.05
N GLU A 38 -3.69 -5.60 -11.10
CA GLU A 38 -2.86 -5.11 -9.99
C GLU A 38 -3.70 -4.88 -8.73
N ILE A 39 -4.88 -4.28 -8.86
CA ILE A 39 -5.80 -4.05 -7.73
C ILE A 39 -6.20 -5.38 -7.10
N LYS A 40 -6.65 -6.36 -7.90
CA LYS A 40 -7.07 -7.68 -7.41
C LYS A 40 -5.93 -8.39 -6.69
N MET A 41 -4.71 -8.33 -7.23
CA MET A 41 -3.56 -8.96 -6.60
C MET A 41 -3.18 -8.29 -5.28
N VAL A 42 -3.16 -6.95 -5.22
CA VAL A 42 -2.91 -6.21 -3.97
C VAL A 42 -3.94 -6.59 -2.90
N CYS A 43 -5.23 -6.61 -3.24
CA CYS A 43 -6.30 -6.99 -2.31
C CYS A 43 -6.16 -8.44 -1.84
N THR A 44 -5.79 -9.36 -2.73
CA THR A 44 -5.62 -10.78 -2.40
C THR A 44 -4.45 -10.98 -1.42
N LEU A 45 -3.31 -10.34 -1.70
CA LEU A 45 -2.13 -10.37 -0.83
C LEU A 45 -2.41 -9.71 0.53
N ALA A 46 -3.05 -8.53 0.53
CA ALA A 46 -3.43 -7.83 1.76
C ALA A 46 -4.34 -8.70 2.64
N ARG A 47 -5.35 -9.35 2.05
CA ARG A 47 -6.23 -10.29 2.76
C ARG A 47 -5.43 -11.43 3.39
N GLN A 48 -4.46 -12.01 2.68
CA GLN A 48 -3.62 -13.08 3.23
C GLN A 48 -2.81 -12.59 4.44
N ILE A 49 -2.20 -11.41 4.35
CA ILE A 49 -1.42 -10.81 5.44
C ILE A 49 -2.31 -10.56 6.67
N PHE A 50 -3.50 -9.98 6.47
CA PHE A 50 -4.42 -9.71 7.58
C PHE A 50 -4.94 -10.99 8.25
N LEU A 51 -5.10 -12.09 7.51
CA LEU A 51 -5.49 -13.39 8.08
C LEU A 51 -4.33 -14.10 8.81
N GLN A 52 -3.08 -13.84 8.41
CA GLN A 52 -1.90 -14.34 9.12
C GLN A 52 -1.62 -13.57 10.42
N GLN A 53 -2.09 -12.33 10.51
CA GLN A 53 -1.98 -11.51 11.71
C GLN A 53 -3.11 -11.82 12.71
N PRO A 54 -2.86 -11.70 14.02
CA PRO A 54 -3.91 -11.83 15.01
C PRO A 54 -4.93 -10.69 14.89
N MET A 55 -6.19 -10.98 15.21
CA MET A 55 -7.28 -10.00 15.13
C MET A 55 -7.10 -8.83 16.11
N LEU A 56 -6.43 -9.07 17.23
CA LEU A 56 -5.98 -8.06 18.18
C LEU A 56 -4.47 -7.85 17.99
N LEU A 57 -4.08 -6.71 17.42
CA LEU A 57 -2.68 -6.36 17.18
C LEU A 57 -2.02 -5.86 18.47
N GLU A 58 -0.94 -6.52 18.87
CA GLU A 58 -0.03 -6.05 19.91
C GLU A 58 1.05 -5.15 19.27
N LEU A 59 0.99 -3.85 19.52
CA LEU A 59 1.88 -2.85 18.92
C LEU A 59 2.80 -2.23 19.98
N ASN A 60 4.09 -2.09 19.65
CA ASN A 60 5.07 -1.42 20.50
C ASN A 60 5.35 0.00 20.01
N ALA A 61 5.51 0.94 20.94
CA ALA A 61 5.92 2.31 20.63
C ALA A 61 7.38 2.37 20.12
N PRO A 62 7.76 3.36 19.28
CA PRO A 62 6.99 4.50 18.81
C PRO A 62 6.21 4.23 17.50
N LEU A 63 4.98 4.73 17.40
CA LEU A 63 4.13 4.64 16.21
C LEU A 63 3.23 5.87 16.08
N LYS A 64 2.73 6.14 14.86
CA LYS A 64 1.75 7.22 14.60
C LYS A 64 0.39 6.60 14.32
N ILE A 65 -0.63 6.99 15.09
CA ILE A 65 -2.01 6.55 14.90
C ILE A 65 -2.73 7.60 14.05
N ALA A 66 -3.25 7.18 12.90
CA ALA A 66 -4.14 7.99 12.08
C ALA A 66 -5.58 7.45 12.23
N GLY A 67 -6.50 8.33 12.66
CA GLY A 67 -7.92 8.00 12.75
C GLY A 67 -8.63 8.10 11.40
N LEU A 68 -9.95 8.26 11.44
CA LEU A 68 -10.76 8.39 10.23
C LEU A 68 -10.33 9.62 9.41
N PHE A 69 -9.91 9.38 8.18
CA PHE A 69 -9.68 10.43 7.20
C PHE A 69 -11.02 10.87 6.62
N LEU A 70 -11.72 11.77 7.32
CA LEU A 70 -12.85 12.49 6.76
C LEU A 70 -12.32 13.60 5.84
N ALA A 71 -11.90 13.24 4.63
CA ALA A 71 -11.97 14.20 3.52
C ALA A 71 -13.44 14.37 3.13
N LEU A 72 -14.19 15.01 4.03
CA LEU A 72 -15.40 15.73 3.66
C LEU A 72 -14.94 16.87 2.76
N LYS A 73 -15.53 16.89 1.57
CA LYS A 73 -15.37 17.92 0.55
C LYS A 73 -15.68 19.32 1.11
#